data_AF-A0A820NU09-F1
#
_entry.id   AF-A0A820NU09-F1
#
_cell.length_a   1.000
_cell.length_b   1.000
_cell.length_c   1.000
_cell.angle_alpha   90.00
_cell.angle_beta   90.00
_cell.angle_gamma   90.00
#
_symmetry.space_group_name_H-M   'P 1'
#
loop_
_entity.id
_entity.type
_entity.pdbx_description
1 polymer ?
#
loop_
_entity_poly.entity_id
_entity_poly.type
_entity_poly.pdbx_seq_one_letter_code
_entity_poly.pdbx_strand_id
1 'polypeptide(L)' 'MARSNSSSISTVKELLEAPPNSLNGRMKRLRNELRQLKDLPKEILSCSPVDGTESLKQWEAKIRGPIDTPYE' A
#
# COMPACT_ATOMS: atom_id res chain seq x y z
N MET A 1 -14.83 13.61 -26.06
CA MET A 1 -14.38 12.26 -25.65
C MET A 1 -13.87 12.34 -24.22
N ALA A 2 -14.68 11.91 -23.26
CA ALA A 2 -14.31 11.90 -21.84
C ALA A 2 -13.43 10.68 -21.53
N ARG A 3 -12.30 10.90 -20.86
CA ARG A 3 -11.39 9.84 -20.41
C ARG A 3 -11.96 9.20 -19.14
N SER A 4 -12.33 7.93 -19.22
CA SER A 4 -12.79 7.12 -18.10
C SER A 4 -11.64 6.86 -17.12
N ASN A 5 -11.60 7.61 -16.02
CA ASN A 5 -10.74 7.34 -14.86
C ASN A 5 -11.46 6.37 -13.91
N SER A 6 -11.39 5.05 -14.11
CA SER A 6 -12.02 4.11 -13.15
C SER A 6 -11.51 2.65 -13.21
N SER A 7 -10.20 2.40 -13.37
CA SER A 7 -9.68 1.01 -13.35
C SER A 7 -8.56 0.73 -12.34
N SER A 8 -8.00 1.75 -11.67
CA SER A 8 -6.76 1.58 -10.90
C SER A 8 -6.94 1.28 -9.40
N ILE A 9 -8.09 1.60 -8.81
CA ILE A 9 -8.33 1.43 -7.35
C ILE A 9 -8.73 -0.02 -7.00
N SER A 10 -9.16 -0.80 -7.99
CA SER A 10 -9.83 -2.09 -7.78
C SER A 10 -8.88 -3.23 -7.35
N THR A 11 -7.64 -3.26 -7.84
CA THR A 11 -6.78 -4.46 -7.75
C THR A 11 -6.15 -4.69 -6.36
N VAL A 12 -5.68 -3.64 -5.67
CA VAL A 12 -5.08 -3.78 -4.33
C VAL A 12 -6.14 -4.08 -3.28
N LYS A 13 -7.33 -3.47 -3.43
CA LYS A 13 -8.48 -3.75 -2.56
C LYS A 13 -8.95 -5.20 -2.74
N GLU A 14 -9.03 -5.68 -3.98
CA GLU A 14 -9.35 -7.07 -4.29
C GLU A 14 -8.31 -8.06 -3.74
N LEU A 15 -7.01 -7.74 -3.80
CA LEU A 15 -5.96 -8.55 -3.15
C LEU A 15 -6.06 -8.56 -1.61
N LEU A 16 -6.52 -7.47 -1.02
CA LEU A 16 -6.78 -7.35 0.43
C LEU A 16 -8.04 -8.07 0.88
N GLU A 17 -8.96 -8.37 -0.05
CA GLU A 17 -10.24 -9.05 0.18
C GLU A 17 -10.22 -10.52 -0.30
N ALA A 18 -9.26 -10.90 -1.14
CA ALA A 18 -9.11 -12.24 -1.70
C ALA A 18 -9.05 -13.34 -0.61
N PRO A 19 -9.53 -14.57 -0.88
CA PRO A 19 -9.40 -15.69 0.05
C PRO A 19 -7.93 -15.98 0.37
N PRO A 20 -7.57 -16.31 1.62
CA PRO A 20 -6.18 -16.53 2.01
C PRO A 20 -5.49 -17.72 1.32
N ASN A 21 -6.27 -18.61 0.69
CA ASN A 21 -5.77 -19.80 -0.01
C ASN A 21 -5.49 -19.58 -1.50
N SER A 22 -5.92 -18.45 -2.09
CA SER A 22 -5.66 -18.13 -3.50
C SER A 22 -4.36 -17.35 -3.72
N LEU A 23 -3.65 -16.99 -2.64
CA LEU A 23 -2.44 -16.18 -2.68
C LEU A 23 -1.21 -17.05 -2.43
N ASN A 24 -0.15 -16.88 -3.24
CA ASN A 24 1.13 -17.49 -2.94
C ASN A 24 1.71 -16.95 -1.61
N GLY A 25 2.64 -17.68 -1.00
CA GLY A 25 3.18 -17.37 0.33
C GLY A 25 3.75 -15.95 0.45
N ARG A 26 4.40 -15.44 -0.61
CA ARG A 26 4.90 -14.07 -0.67
C ARG A 26 3.77 -13.04 -0.60
N MET A 27 2.72 -13.23 -1.39
CA MET A 27 1.58 -12.32 -1.44
C MET A 27 0.79 -12.33 -0.12
N LYS A 28 0.65 -13.49 0.52
CA LYS A 28 0.04 -13.62 1.85
C LYS A 28 0.81 -12.83 2.90
N ARG A 29 2.15 -12.87 2.88
CA ARG A 29 2.99 -12.09 3.78
C ARG A 29 2.83 -10.58 3.56
N LEU A 30 2.93 -10.11 2.32
CA LEU A 30 2.81 -8.67 1.99
C LEU A 30 1.44 -8.09 2.38
N ARG A 31 0.37 -8.87 2.22
CA ARG A 31 -0.98 -8.48 2.66
C ARG A 31 -1.06 -8.30 4.18
N ASN A 32 -0.42 -9.19 4.94
CA ASN A 32 -0.41 -9.09 6.41
C ASN A 32 0.37 -7.86 6.87
N GLU A 33 1.53 -7.60 6.27
CA GLU A 33 2.33 -6.40 6.56
C GLU A 33 1.56 -5.12 6.22
N LEU A 34 0.87 -5.07 5.08
CA LEU A 34 0.01 -3.93 4.73
C LEU A 34 -1.09 -3.68 5.77
N ARG A 35 -1.68 -4.74 6.34
CA ARG A 35 -2.68 -4.60 7.41
C ARG A 35 -2.06 -4.01 8.67
N GLN A 36 -0.92 -4.53 9.11
CA GLN A 36 -0.22 -4.01 10.29
C GLN A 36 0.18 -2.54 10.12
N LEU A 37 0.61 -2.14 8.92
CA LEU A 37 0.97 -0.76 8.61
C LEU A 37 -0.23 0.20 8.64
N LYS A 38 -1.45 -0.27 8.34
CA LYS A 38 -2.67 0.56 8.44
C LYS A 38 -3.02 0.93 9.89
N ASP A 39 -2.59 0.11 10.84
CA ASP A 39 -2.85 0.32 12.26
C ASP A 39 -1.83 1.28 12.92
N LEU A 40 -0.74 1.63 12.21
CA LEU A 40 0.27 2.56 12.70
C LEU A 40 -0.18 4.03 12.55
N PRO A 41 0.20 4.90 13.50
CA PRO A 41 -0.09 6.33 13.43
C PRO A 41 0.64 6.98 12.24
N LYS A 42 -0.12 7.70 11.41
CA LYS A 42 0.37 8.33 10.16
C LYS A 42 1.27 9.56 10.37
N GLU A 43 1.42 10.04 11.60
CA GLU A 43 2.17 11.27 11.90
C GLU A 43 3.67 11.17 11.64
N ILE A 44 4.22 9.96 11.63
CA ILE A 44 5.66 9.70 11.48
C ILE A 44 5.97 9.09 10.10
N LEU A 45 5.09 8.20 9.64
CA LEU A 45 5.27 7.40 8.44
C LEU A 45 3.91 7.15 7.77
N SER A 46 3.86 7.28 6.46
CA SER A 46 2.81 6.67 5.65
C SER A 46 3.44 5.76 4.60
N CYS A 47 2.86 4.59 4.38
CA CYS A 47 3.36 3.61 3.43
C CYS A 47 2.18 2.88 2.80
N SER A 48 2.13 2.84 1.48
CA SER A 48 1.09 2.16 0.72
C SER A 48 1.64 1.60 -0.59
N PRO A 49 1.03 0.54 -1.14
CA PRO A 49 1.30 0.13 -2.52
C PRO A 49 1.09 1.32 -3.47
N VAL A 50 1.90 1.39 -4.53
CA VAL A 50 1.79 2.48 -5.51
C VAL A 50 0.46 2.36 -6.26
N ASP A 51 -0.33 3.43 -6.26
CA ASP A 51 -1.60 3.51 -6.98
C ASP A 51 -1.38 3.31 -8.49
N GLY A 52 -2.25 2.52 -9.12
CA GLY A 52 -2.13 2.19 -10.55
C GLY A 52 -1.20 1.02 -10.86
N THR A 53 -0.61 0.38 -9.84
CA THR A 53 0.10 -0.88 -10.01
C THR A 53 -0.81 -2.04 -9.63
N GLU A 54 -0.91 -3.05 -10.49
CA GLU A 54 -1.73 -4.26 -10.23
C GLU A 54 -1.08 -5.22 -9.22
N SER A 55 -0.05 -4.78 -8.48
CA SER A 55 0.76 -5.69 -7.67
C SER A 55 1.28 -5.06 -6.38
N LEU A 56 1.29 -5.84 -5.30
CA LEU A 56 1.98 -5.50 -4.04
C LEU A 56 3.53 -5.52 -4.18
N LYS A 57 4.08 -5.43 -5.40
CA LYS A 57 5.53 -5.46 -5.64
C LYS A 57 6.15 -4.07 -5.59
N GLN A 58 5.34 -3.01 -5.68
CA GLN A 58 5.78 -1.63 -5.70
C GLN A 58 5.06 -0.84 -4.61
N TRP A 59 5.83 -0.08 -3.84
CA TRP A 59 5.36 0.63 -2.65
C TRP A 59 5.92 2.05 -2.66
N GLU A 60 5.10 2.99 -2.21
CA GLU A 60 5.49 4.36 -1.90
C GLU A 60 5.43 4.55 -0.40
N ALA A 61 6.47 5.19 0.16
CA ALA A 61 6.50 5.59 1.55
C ALA A 61 6.87 7.07 1.66
N LYS A 62 6.21 7.77 2.57
CA LYS A 62 6.55 9.13 2.97
C LYS A 62 6.96 9.10 4.43
N ILE A 63 8.19 9.51 4.68
CA ILE A 63 8.81 9.56 6.00
C ILE A 63 8.96 11.03 6.34
N ARG A 64 8.46 11.45 7.51
CA ARG A 64 8.70 12.80 7.99
C ARG A 64 10.15 12.90 8.48
N GLY A 65 10.81 14.03 8.20
CA GLY A 65 12.09 14.34 8.82
C GLY A 65 11.99 14.26 10.34
N PRO A 66 12.95 13.61 11.01
CA PRO A 66 13.00 13.66 12.46
C PRO A 66 13.22 15.09 12.94
N ILE A 67 12.67 15.40 14.12
CA ILE A 67 12.84 16.70 14.77
C ILE A 67 14.33 16.96 15.00
N ASP A 68 14.76 18.21 14.89
CA ASP A 68 16.15 18.66 15.06
C ASP A 68 17.12 18.10 13.99
N THR A 69 16.61 17.71 12.81
CA THR A 69 17.45 17.31 11.67
C THR A 69 17.27 18.24 10.47
N PRO A 70 18.24 18.29 9.53
CA PRO A 70 18.12 19.10 8.31
C PRO A 70 16.97 18.72 7.37
N TYR A 71 16.21 17.66 7.70
CA TYR A 71 15.14 17.10 6.90
C TYR A 71 13.75 17.29 7.53
N GLU A 72 13.67 17.94 8.72
CA GLU A 72 12.42 18.24 9.45
C GLU A 72 11.33 18.89 8.59
#